data_AF-A0A7R9SZD2-F1
#
_entry.id   AF-A0A7R9SZD2-F1
#
_cell.length_a   1.000
_cell.length_b   1.000
_cell.length_c   1.000
_cell.angle_alpha   90.00
_cell.angle_beta   90.00
_cell.angle_gamma   90.00
#
_symmetry.space_group_name_H-M   'P 1'
#
loop_
_entity.id
_entity.type
_entity.pdbx_description
1 polymer ?
#
loop_
_entity_poly.entity_id
_entity_poly.type
_entity_poly.pdbx_seq_one_letter_code
_entity_poly.pdbx_strand_id
1 'polypeptide(L)'
;AAPAAIAGTAGTAGAEDDARRADVRSRLTSREPVVEKKSVFQAHVCVGVKDVSEVAIVMDILNESRRVRAATHNILAYRVSRNDASKTFYQDHDDDGETAAGGRLLRLLVLADARDVVVVVSRWYGGIHLGPARFHVINACAKDALVAL
;
A
#
# COMPACT_ATOMS: atom_id res chain seq x y z
N ALA A 1 7.40 -19.00 -51.67
CA ALA A 1 7.78 -18.37 -50.39
C ALA A 1 6.50 -18.08 -49.61
N ALA A 2 6.26 -18.79 -48.51
CA ALA A 2 5.15 -18.53 -47.59
C ALA A 2 5.71 -17.87 -46.31
N PRO A 3 4.99 -16.93 -45.68
CA PRO A 3 5.50 -16.24 -44.49
C PRO A 3 5.41 -17.15 -43.26
N ALA A 4 6.48 -17.16 -42.47
CA ALA A 4 6.52 -17.82 -41.18
C ALA A 4 5.61 -17.08 -40.18
N ALA A 5 4.70 -17.82 -39.56
CA ALA A 5 3.91 -17.34 -38.43
C ALA A 5 4.80 -17.26 -37.18
N ILE A 6 4.90 -16.06 -36.60
CA ILE A 6 5.47 -15.84 -35.26
C ILE A 6 4.44 -16.32 -34.24
N ALA A 7 4.74 -17.45 -33.59
CA ALA A 7 3.98 -17.98 -32.47
C ALA A 7 4.14 -17.07 -31.24
N GLY A 8 3.02 -16.65 -30.66
CA GLY A 8 2.98 -15.73 -29.52
C GLY A 8 3.52 -16.33 -28.22
N THR A 9 4.31 -15.52 -27.51
CA THR A 9 4.94 -15.76 -26.20
C THR A 9 3.98 -15.49 -25.02
N ALA A 10 2.75 -15.99 -25.08
CA ALA A 10 1.75 -15.69 -24.04
C ALA A 10 1.97 -16.47 -22.71
N GLY A 11 2.75 -17.55 -22.73
CA GLY A 11 2.93 -18.44 -21.57
C GLY A 11 3.96 -18.00 -20.53
N THR A 12 4.93 -17.15 -20.88
CA THR A 12 6.00 -16.72 -19.97
C THR A 12 5.63 -15.47 -19.18
N ALA A 13 4.93 -14.51 -19.81
CA ALA A 13 4.52 -13.26 -19.17
C ALA A 13 3.57 -13.50 -17.97
N GLY A 14 2.61 -14.42 -18.10
CA GLY A 14 1.69 -14.74 -17.01
C GLY A 14 2.38 -15.37 -15.79
N ALA A 15 3.39 -16.23 -16.03
CA ALA A 15 4.15 -16.86 -14.95
C ALA A 15 5.07 -15.87 -14.22
N GLU A 16 5.66 -14.91 -14.95
CA GLU A 16 6.47 -13.82 -14.37
C GLU A 16 5.61 -12.89 -13.52
N ASP A 17 4.41 -12.53 -13.99
CA ASP A 17 3.44 -11.71 -13.25
C ASP A 17 2.97 -12.42 -11.98
N ASP A 18 2.70 -13.72 -12.03
CA ASP A 18 2.32 -14.53 -10.87
C ASP A 18 3.45 -14.62 -9.83
N ALA A 19 4.69 -14.87 -10.28
CA ALA A 19 5.86 -14.91 -9.40
C ALA A 19 6.11 -13.55 -8.74
N ARG A 20 5.95 -12.46 -9.49
CA ARG A 20 6.07 -11.09 -8.96
C ARG A 20 4.99 -10.80 -7.92
N ARG A 21 3.73 -11.18 -8.19
CA ARG A 21 2.63 -11.02 -7.24
C ARG A 21 2.87 -11.83 -5.96
N ALA A 22 3.41 -13.05 -6.08
CA ALA A 22 3.77 -13.90 -4.94
C ALA A 22 4.90 -13.28 -4.09
N ASP A 23 5.94 -12.72 -4.73
CA ASP A 23 7.02 -11.99 -4.06
C ASP A 23 6.48 -10.80 -3.27
N VAL A 24 5.66 -9.94 -3.90
CA VAL A 24 5.03 -8.79 -3.23
C VAL A 24 4.15 -9.25 -2.05
N ARG A 25 3.37 -10.32 -2.23
CA ARG A 25 2.54 -10.88 -1.15
C ARG A 25 3.37 -11.32 0.05
N SER A 26 4.54 -11.94 -0.19
CA SER A 26 5.41 -12.42 0.89
C SER A 26 6.00 -11.29 1.75
N ARG A 27 6.12 -10.08 1.18
CA ARG A 27 6.65 -8.87 1.84
C ARG A 27 5.56 -7.98 2.43
N LEU A 28 4.29 -8.27 2.16
CA LEU A 28 3.13 -7.53 2.65
C LEU A 28 2.67 -8.09 4.01
N THR A 29 2.73 -7.26 5.04
CA THR A 29 2.30 -7.59 6.41
C THR A 29 1.13 -6.71 6.84
N SER A 30 0.18 -7.27 7.58
CA SER A 30 -0.95 -6.55 8.17
C SER A 30 -0.87 -6.56 9.69
N ARG A 31 -1.16 -5.45 10.35
CA ARG A 31 -1.23 -5.37 11.81
C ARG A 31 -2.61 -5.74 12.33
N GLU A 32 -2.70 -5.96 13.64
CA GLU A 32 -3.98 -6.14 14.30
C GLU A 32 -4.86 -4.88 14.17
N PRO A 33 -6.18 -5.03 13.96
CA PRO A 33 -7.06 -3.87 13.86
C PRO A 33 -7.20 -3.12 15.19
N VAL A 34 -7.16 -1.80 15.13
CA VAL A 34 -7.43 -0.89 16.25
C VAL A 34 -8.87 -0.39 16.15
N VAL A 35 -9.59 -0.38 17.27
CA VAL A 35 -10.97 0.12 17.33
C VAL A 35 -11.01 1.42 18.12
N GLU A 36 -11.55 2.48 17.53
CA GLU A 36 -11.79 3.77 18.19
C GLU A 36 -13.22 4.22 17.90
N LYS A 37 -14.04 4.35 18.96
CA LYS A 37 -15.45 4.77 18.88
C LYS A 37 -16.21 4.14 17.71
N LYS A 38 -16.19 2.80 17.67
CA LYS A 38 -16.80 1.91 16.64
C LYS A 38 -16.15 1.95 15.26
N SER A 39 -15.30 2.92 14.94
CA SER A 39 -14.48 2.87 13.74
C SER A 39 -13.35 1.88 13.94
N VAL A 40 -13.03 1.12 12.89
CA VAL A 40 -11.93 0.16 12.88
C VAL A 40 -10.85 0.68 11.94
N PHE A 41 -9.59 0.48 12.31
CA PHE A 41 -8.41 0.89 11.54
C PHE A 41 -7.46 -0.30 11.46
N GLN A 42 -6.89 -0.56 10.30
CA GLN A 42 -5.88 -1.60 10.13
C GLN A 42 -4.80 -1.09 9.20
N ALA A 43 -3.54 -1.22 9.63
CA ALA A 43 -2.40 -0.88 8.81
C ALA A 43 -1.86 -2.12 8.09
N HIS A 44 -1.51 -1.91 6.83
CA HIS A 44 -0.86 -2.86 5.95
C HIS A 44 0.43 -2.21 5.44
N VAL A 45 1.53 -2.94 5.42
CA VAL A 45 2.83 -2.44 4.99
C VAL A 45 3.51 -3.47 4.10
N CYS A 46 4.04 -3.03 2.96
CA CYS A 46 4.92 -3.84 2.13
C CYS A 46 6.28 -3.15 2.06
N VAL A 47 7.34 -3.92 2.33
CA VAL A 47 8.73 -3.46 2.35
C VAL A 47 9.52 -3.95 1.15
N GLY A 48 10.62 -3.28 0.83
CA GLY A 48 11.48 -3.62 -0.32
C GLY A 48 10.81 -3.37 -1.66
N VAL A 49 9.82 -2.48 -1.72
CA VAL A 49 9.06 -2.12 -2.94
C VAL A 49 10.03 -1.65 -4.01
N LYS A 50 10.09 -2.37 -5.13
CA LYS A 50 11.15 -2.22 -6.14
C LYS A 50 10.88 -1.09 -7.13
N ASP A 51 9.60 -0.84 -7.43
CA ASP A 51 9.14 0.21 -8.32
C ASP A 51 7.67 0.56 -8.04
N VAL A 52 7.17 1.61 -8.70
CA VAL A 52 5.79 2.10 -8.51
C VAL A 52 4.73 1.08 -8.93
N SER A 53 5.02 0.16 -9.85
CA SER A 53 4.03 -0.85 -10.27
C SER A 53 3.77 -1.90 -9.17
N GLU A 54 4.74 -2.15 -8.27
CA GLU A 54 4.49 -3.00 -7.10
C GLU A 54 3.48 -2.37 -6.11
N VAL A 55 3.33 -1.03 -6.10
CA VAL A 55 2.33 -0.34 -5.27
C VAL A 55 0.91 -0.73 -5.72
N ALA A 56 0.67 -0.83 -7.04
CA ALA A 56 -0.60 -1.30 -7.58
C ALA A 56 -0.85 -2.77 -7.23
N ILE A 57 0.19 -3.62 -7.32
CA ILE A 57 0.10 -5.04 -6.93
C ILE A 57 -0.28 -5.18 -5.45
N VAL A 58 0.29 -4.35 -4.56
CA VAL A 58 -0.09 -4.34 -3.14
C VAL A 58 -1.57 -4.05 -2.96
N MET A 59 -2.10 -3.02 -3.64
CA MET A 59 -3.53 -2.70 -3.57
C MET A 59 -4.40 -3.82 -4.12
N ASP A 60 -4.00 -4.46 -5.21
CA ASP A 60 -4.73 -5.60 -5.78
C ASP A 60 -4.78 -6.78 -4.80
N ILE A 61 -3.65 -7.14 -4.18
CA ILE A 61 -3.59 -8.21 -3.17
C ILE A 61 -4.47 -7.87 -1.97
N LEU A 62 -4.41 -6.64 -1.47
CA LEU A 62 -5.26 -6.19 -0.37
C LEU A 62 -6.74 -6.27 -0.75
N ASN A 63 -7.09 -5.89 -1.97
CA ASN A 63 -8.48 -5.93 -2.47
C ASN A 63 -9.02 -7.35 -2.71
N GLU A 64 -8.18 -8.39 -2.73
CA GLU A 64 -8.66 -9.79 -2.70
C GLU A 64 -9.41 -10.09 -1.39
N SER A 65 -8.99 -9.47 -0.28
CA SER A 65 -9.71 -9.53 0.99
C SER A 65 -11.02 -8.76 0.88
N ARG A 66 -12.14 -9.49 1.00
CA ARG A 66 -13.49 -8.89 1.02
C ARG A 66 -13.63 -7.82 2.10
N ARG A 67 -12.93 -7.97 3.23
CA ARG A 67 -12.96 -7.04 4.34
C ARG A 67 -12.29 -5.72 3.98
N VAL A 68 -11.09 -5.77 3.41
CA VAL A 68 -10.33 -4.56 3.00
C VAL A 68 -11.01 -3.85 1.84
N ARG A 69 -11.51 -4.61 0.86
CA ARG A 69 -12.28 -4.03 -0.25
C ARG A 69 -13.58 -3.33 0.20
N ALA A 70 -14.15 -3.76 1.33
CA ALA A 70 -15.33 -3.15 1.93
C ALA A 70 -14.99 -2.04 2.95
N ALA A 71 -13.71 -1.67 3.10
CA ALA A 71 -13.33 -0.51 3.90
C ALA A 71 -13.98 0.76 3.35
N THR A 72 -14.27 1.71 4.25
CA THR A 72 -14.78 3.02 3.85
C THR A 72 -13.69 3.82 3.15
N HIS A 73 -12.44 3.67 3.59
CA HIS A 73 -11.26 4.30 3.02
C HIS A 73 -10.06 3.35 3.11
N ASN A 74 -9.28 3.22 2.04
CA ASN A 74 -7.99 2.54 1.97
C ASN A 74 -6.89 3.57 1.67
N ILE A 75 -6.49 4.30 2.72
CA ILE A 75 -5.60 5.45 2.62
C ILE A 75 -4.18 4.96 2.35
N LEU A 76 -3.53 5.46 1.30
CA LEU A 76 -2.25 4.95 0.82
C LEU A 76 -1.17 6.05 0.83
N ALA A 77 0.06 5.66 1.15
CA ALA A 77 1.26 6.45 0.87
C ALA A 77 2.45 5.54 0.59
N TYR A 78 3.36 5.97 -0.29
CA TYR A 78 4.57 5.20 -0.58
C TYR A 78 5.80 6.08 -0.80
N ARG A 79 6.98 5.47 -0.63
CA ARG A 79 8.27 6.01 -1.02
C ARG A 79 9.10 4.88 -1.63
N VAL A 80 9.47 5.03 -2.89
CA VAL A 80 10.24 4.04 -3.66
C VAL A 80 11.46 4.72 -4.25
N SER A 81 12.65 4.17 -3.99
CA SER A 81 13.92 4.74 -4.44
C SER A 81 13.98 4.76 -5.97
N ARG A 82 14.58 5.82 -6.53
CA ARG A 82 14.92 5.83 -7.96
C ARG A 82 16.19 5.00 -8.18
N ASN A 83 16.22 4.24 -9.27
CA ASN A 83 17.41 3.49 -9.71
C ASN A 83 18.45 4.39 -10.38
N ASP A 84 18.70 5.56 -9.81
CA ASP A 84 19.73 6.50 -10.29
C ASP A 84 20.66 6.90 -9.12
N ALA A 85 21.74 7.62 -9.43
CA ALA A 85 22.70 8.06 -8.42
C ALA A 85 22.14 9.16 -7.50
N SER A 86 20.97 9.72 -7.82
CA SER A 86 20.31 10.71 -6.99
C SER A 86 19.58 9.95 -5.88
N LYS A 87 19.83 10.33 -4.62
CA LYS A 87 19.14 9.75 -3.45
C LYS A 87 17.68 10.26 -3.38
N THR A 88 16.94 10.16 -4.48
CA THR A 88 15.58 10.65 -4.67
C THR A 88 14.58 9.50 -4.73
N PHE A 89 13.30 9.83 -4.58
CA PHE A 89 12.23 8.85 -4.47
C PHE A 89 11.11 9.18 -5.46
N TYR A 90 10.48 8.15 -6.02
CA TYR A 90 9.08 8.22 -6.41
C TYR A 90 8.24 8.11 -5.13
N GLN A 91 7.43 9.13 -4.86
CA GLN A 91 6.60 9.14 -3.66
C GLN A 91 5.29 9.86 -3.96
N ASP A 92 4.20 9.29 -3.49
CA ASP A 92 2.86 9.87 -3.63
C ASP A 92 1.93 9.31 -2.54
N HIS A 93 0.68 9.76 -2.54
CA HIS A 93 -0.35 9.34 -1.61
C HIS A 93 -1.75 9.39 -2.23
N ASP A 94 -2.66 8.64 -1.64
CA ASP A 94 -4.09 8.70 -1.92
C ASP A 94 -4.86 8.75 -0.58
N ASP A 95 -5.78 9.70 -0.49
CA ASP A 95 -6.66 9.85 0.67
C ASP A 95 -7.82 8.84 0.66
N ASP A 96 -8.18 8.30 -0.52
CA ASP A 96 -9.38 7.48 -0.76
C ASP A 96 -10.65 8.07 -0.11
N GLY A 97 -10.83 9.39 -0.23
CA GLY A 97 -11.96 10.13 0.37
C GLY A 97 -11.80 10.50 1.85
N GLU A 98 -10.76 10.03 2.55
CA GLU A 98 -10.39 10.48 3.88
C GLU A 98 -9.49 11.72 3.80
N THR A 99 -10.07 12.87 3.47
CA THR A 99 -9.32 14.10 3.13
C THR A 99 -8.18 14.42 4.10
N ALA A 100 -7.00 14.67 3.55
CA ALA A 100 -5.72 14.99 4.19
C ALA A 100 -5.05 13.85 4.97
N ALA A 101 -5.53 12.60 4.88
CA ALA A 101 -4.91 11.47 5.59
C ALA A 101 -3.67 10.92 4.86
N GLY A 102 -3.72 10.73 3.55
CA GLY A 102 -2.63 10.21 2.72
C GLY A 102 -1.40 11.10 2.78
N GLY A 103 -1.58 12.43 2.69
CA GLY A 103 -0.46 13.37 2.78
C GLY A 103 0.22 13.34 4.16
N ARG A 104 -0.53 13.04 5.22
CA ARG A 104 0.01 12.84 6.59
C ARG A 104 0.78 11.54 6.69
N LEU A 105 0.30 10.45 6.08
CA LEU A 105 1.03 9.19 5.99
C LEU A 105 2.34 9.37 5.22
N LEU A 106 2.32 10.05 4.08
CA LEU A 106 3.54 10.33 3.32
C LEU A 106 4.54 11.16 4.15
N ARG A 107 4.07 12.19 4.85
CA ARG A 107 4.92 12.97 5.77
C ARG A 107 5.52 12.09 6.86
N LEU A 108 4.76 11.15 7.42
CA LEU A 108 5.27 10.18 8.40
C LEU A 108 6.40 9.33 7.80
N LEU A 109 6.23 8.79 6.58
CA LEU A 109 7.26 8.01 5.90
C LEU A 109 8.55 8.83 5.67
N VAL A 110 8.42 10.10 5.32
CA VAL A 110 9.57 11.02 5.17
C VAL A 110 10.28 11.23 6.51
N LEU A 111 9.54 11.52 7.58
CA LEU A 111 10.11 11.78 8.91
C LEU A 111 10.76 10.54 9.53
N ALA A 112 10.22 9.35 9.24
CA ALA A 112 10.77 8.07 9.67
C ALA A 112 11.96 7.60 8.80
N ASP A 113 12.31 8.35 7.75
CA ASP A 113 13.23 7.92 6.69
C ASP A 113 12.91 6.51 6.16
N ALA A 114 11.61 6.19 6.04
CA ALA A 114 11.16 4.90 5.54
C ALA A 114 11.26 4.89 4.01
N ARG A 115 11.96 3.90 3.46
CA ARG A 115 12.33 3.79 2.04
C ARG A 115 11.84 2.47 1.48
N ASP A 116 11.58 2.43 0.19
CA ASP A 116 11.12 1.24 -0.54
C ASP A 116 9.93 0.59 0.14
N VAL A 117 8.95 1.41 0.49
CA VAL A 117 7.81 1.03 1.33
C VAL A 117 6.52 1.61 0.77
N VAL A 118 5.44 0.84 0.90
CA VAL A 118 4.07 1.33 0.82
C VAL A 118 3.35 1.01 2.12
N VAL A 119 2.59 1.98 2.61
CA VAL A 119 1.67 1.81 3.74
C VAL A 119 0.25 2.08 3.27
N VAL A 120 -0.65 1.20 3.65
CA VAL A 120 -2.10 1.36 3.46
C VAL A 120 -2.76 1.28 4.83
N VAL A 121 -3.57 2.27 5.19
CA VAL A 121 -4.41 2.23 6.38
C VAL A 121 -5.87 2.12 5.95
N SER A 122 -6.44 0.95 6.13
CA SER A 122 -7.86 0.70 5.91
C SER A 122 -8.67 1.19 7.11
N ARG A 123 -9.68 2.03 6.85
CA ARG A 123 -10.65 2.50 7.84
C ARG A 123 -12.05 1.99 7.50
N TRP A 124 -12.72 1.40 8.49
CA TRP A 124 -14.14 1.11 8.44
C TRP A 124 -14.90 2.11 9.33
N TYR A 125 -15.81 2.89 8.75
CA TYR A 125 -16.59 3.88 9.48
C TYR A 125 -17.60 3.22 10.41
N GLY A 126 -17.54 3.58 11.70
CA GLY A 126 -18.41 3.00 12.74
C GLY A 126 -19.72 3.74 12.99
N GLY A 127 -20.08 4.71 12.16
CA GLY A 127 -21.26 5.57 12.37
C GLY A 127 -21.04 6.79 13.26
N ILE A 128 -19.81 6.99 13.79
CA ILE A 128 -19.47 8.13 14.66
C ILE A 128 -18.39 8.99 14.00
N HIS A 129 -18.69 10.27 13.78
CA HIS A 129 -17.73 11.21 13.22
C HIS A 129 -16.64 11.53 14.25
N LEU A 130 -15.41 11.09 13.99
CA LEU A 130 -14.29 11.26 14.91
C LEU A 130 -13.62 12.63 14.81
N GLY A 131 -13.95 13.43 13.79
CA GLY A 131 -13.28 14.70 13.53
C GLY A 131 -11.76 14.51 13.40
N PRO A 132 -10.93 15.45 13.90
CA PRO A 132 -9.47 15.35 13.82
C PRO A 132 -8.86 14.12 14.50
N ALA A 133 -9.55 13.51 15.47
CA ALA A 133 -9.02 12.40 16.26
C ALA A 133 -8.66 11.17 15.41
N ARG A 134 -9.39 10.93 14.31
CA ARG A 134 -9.08 9.82 13.39
C ARG A 134 -7.68 9.90 12.80
N PHE A 135 -7.16 11.10 12.55
CA PHE A 135 -5.82 11.26 11.98
C PHE A 135 -4.74 10.82 12.96
N HIS A 136 -4.98 10.94 14.27
CA HIS A 136 -4.07 10.39 15.27
C HIS A 136 -4.07 8.86 15.22
N VAL A 137 -5.24 8.22 15.10
CA VAL A 137 -5.33 6.75 15.00
C VAL A 137 -4.70 6.23 13.71
N ILE A 138 -4.97 6.89 12.58
CA ILE A 138 -4.40 6.54 11.26
C ILE A 138 -2.86 6.59 11.31
N ASN A 139 -2.30 7.70 11.79
CA ASN A 139 -0.85 7.85 11.91
C ASN A 139 -0.23 6.88 12.92
N ALA A 140 -0.91 6.61 14.03
CA ALA A 140 -0.44 5.64 15.03
C ALA A 140 -0.39 4.23 14.44
N CYS A 141 -1.45 3.78 13.77
CA CYS A 141 -1.48 2.47 13.11
C CYS A 141 -0.34 2.32 12.09
N ALA A 142 -0.12 3.36 11.25
CA ALA A 142 0.96 3.36 10.28
C ALA A 142 2.34 3.32 10.95
N LYS A 143 2.55 4.14 11.99
CA LYS A 143 3.81 4.17 12.74
C LYS A 143 4.10 2.82 13.40
N ASP A 144 3.11 2.22 14.04
CA ASP A 144 3.26 0.93 14.71
C ASP A 144 3.55 -0.20 13.71
N ALA A 145 2.98 -0.12 12.49
CA ALA A 145 3.31 -1.04 11.41
C ALA A 145 4.77 -0.90 10.96
N LEU A 146 5.28 0.33 10.83
CA LEU A 146 6.66 0.61 10.41
C LEU A 146 7.70 0.20 11.45
N VAL A 147 7.40 0.37 12.75
CA VAL A 147 8.33 0.01 13.84
C VAL A 147 8.46 -1.51 14.01
N ALA A 148 7.47 -2.27 13.54
CA ALA A 148 7.45 -3.72 13.66
C ALA A 148 8.04 -4.48 12.45
N LEU A 149 8.73 -3.76 11.56
CA LEU A 149 9.51 -4.29 10.44
C LEU A 149 10.90 -4.73 10.93
#